data_AF-A0A369JWK7-F1
#
_entry.id   AF-A0A369JWK7-F1
#
_cell.length_a   1.000
_cell.length_b   1.000
_cell.length_c   1.000
_cell.angle_alpha   90.00
_cell.angle_beta   90.00
_cell.angle_gamma   90.00
#
_symmetry.space_group_name_H-M   'P 1'
#
loop_
_entity.id
_entity.type
_entity.pdbx_description
1 polymer ?
#
loop_
_entity_poly.entity_id
_entity_poly.type
_entity_poly.pdbx_seq_one_letter_code
_entity_poly.pdbx_strand_id
1 'polypeptide(L)'
;MFDDLFDLKPTSTSPVIDELQLYLSTEPEPVADALSWWYEKCKTYPRLYRMALNYLSIPATSVDVERLFSCGRLLLSHIQSQLSTTSTWALLCLGS
;
A
#
# COMPACT_ATOMS: atom_id res chain seq x y z
N MET A 1 1.09 17.42 -15.24
CA MET A 1 1.21 15.94 -15.04
C MET A 1 0.17 15.41 -14.05
N PHE A 2 -0.45 16.27 -13.23
CA PHE A 2 -1.60 15.91 -12.40
C PHE A 2 -2.90 16.61 -12.83
N ASP A 3 -2.93 17.17 -14.05
CA ASP A 3 -4.04 17.98 -14.54
C ASP A 3 -5.24 17.12 -14.99
N ASP A 4 -5.02 15.83 -15.25
CA ASP A 4 -6.06 14.89 -15.71
C ASP A 4 -6.79 14.15 -14.56
N LEU A 5 -6.43 14.39 -13.30
CA LEU A 5 -7.00 13.63 -12.17
C LEU A 5 -8.43 14.06 -11.80
N PHE A 6 -8.88 15.22 -12.27
CA PHE A 6 -10.21 15.76 -11.96
C PHE A 6 -11.23 15.61 -13.11
N ASP A 7 -10.86 14.94 -14.22
CA ASP A 7 -11.79 14.66 -15.32
C ASP A 7 -12.71 13.45 -15.02
N LEU A 8 -13.17 13.37 -13.78
CA LEU A 8 -14.18 12.41 -13.33
C LEU A 8 -15.52 12.82 -13.93
N LYS A 9 -15.80 12.31 -15.13
CA LYS A 9 -17.13 12.40 -15.73
C LYS A 9 -18.17 11.86 -14.73
N PRO A 10 -19.18 12.66 -14.33
CA PRO A 10 -20.14 12.23 -13.33
C PRO A 10 -20.92 11.02 -13.85
N THR A 11 -20.72 9.87 -13.22
CA THR A 11 -21.43 8.65 -13.57
C THR A 11 -22.82 8.67 -12.91
N SER A 12 -23.81 9.05 -13.69
CA SER A 12 -25.21 8.62 -13.61
C SER A 12 -25.93 8.76 -12.26
N THR A 13 -26.66 9.86 -12.14
CA THR A 13 -28.03 10.01 -11.61
C THR A 13 -28.68 8.77 -10.98
N SER A 14 -28.73 8.73 -9.64
CA SER A 14 -29.78 8.04 -8.84
C SER A 14 -29.97 8.85 -7.54
N PRO A 15 -31.10 8.79 -6.83
CA PRO A 15 -31.32 9.56 -5.59
C PRO A 15 -30.58 8.89 -4.42
N VAL A 16 -29.31 8.57 -4.64
CA VAL A 16 -28.38 8.02 -3.68
C VAL A 16 -27.59 9.22 -3.19
N ILE A 17 -27.72 9.53 -1.91
CA ILE A 17 -26.94 10.57 -1.25
C ILE A 17 -25.47 10.34 -1.62
N ASP A 18 -24.84 11.37 -2.18
CA ASP A 18 -23.43 11.30 -2.55
C ASP A 18 -22.60 11.05 -1.28
N GLU A 19 -21.99 9.86 -1.18
CA GLU A 19 -21.16 9.43 -0.05
C GLU A 19 -20.08 10.46 0.28
N LEU A 20 -19.53 11.12 -0.75
CA LEU A 20 -18.51 12.16 -0.58
C LEU A 20 -19.09 13.41 0.07
N GLN A 21 -20.26 13.88 -0.38
CA GLN A 21 -20.93 15.04 0.22
C GLN A 21 -21.36 14.74 1.66
N LEU A 22 -21.81 13.52 1.94
CA LEU A 22 -22.13 13.08 3.30
C LEU A 22 -20.90 13.09 4.21
N TYR A 23 -19.78 12.56 3.72
CA TYR A 23 -18.53 12.58 4.48
C TYR A 23 -18.04 14.01 4.74
N LEU A 24 -18.06 14.88 3.73
CA LEU A 24 -17.61 16.28 3.84
C LEU A 24 -18.52 17.15 4.71
N SER A 25 -19.79 16.78 4.88
CA SER A 25 -20.72 17.46 5.80
C SER A 25 -20.66 16.92 7.23
N THR A 26 -19.93 15.82 7.46
CA THR A 26 -19.70 15.27 8.81
C THR A 26 -18.58 16.04 9.51
N GLU A 27 -18.69 16.24 10.82
CA GLU A 27 -17.64 16.91 11.59
C GLU A 27 -16.33 16.09 11.59
N PRO A 28 -15.16 16.75 11.45
CA PRO A 28 -13.87 16.07 11.52
C PRO A 28 -13.62 15.47 12.92
N GLU A 29 -13.34 14.18 12.97
CA GLU A 29 -12.97 13.46 14.19
C GLU A 29 -11.45 13.25 14.25
N PRO A 30 -10.79 13.44 15.41
CA PRO A 30 -9.39 13.09 15.58
C PRO A 30 -9.24 11.56 15.63
N VAL A 31 -8.71 10.99 14.55
CA VAL A 31 -8.50 9.54 14.40
C VAL A 31 -7.02 9.21 14.44
N ALA A 32 -6.62 8.27 15.31
CA ALA A 32 -5.23 7.83 15.43
C ALA A 32 -4.80 6.91 14.26
N ASP A 33 -5.69 6.03 13.81
CA ASP A 33 -5.47 5.15 12.66
C ASP A 33 -6.57 5.32 11.61
N ALA A 34 -6.25 6.10 10.58
CA ALA A 34 -7.18 6.38 9.49
C ALA A 34 -7.56 5.13 8.68
N LEU A 35 -6.67 4.15 8.53
CA LEU A 35 -6.96 2.93 7.78
C LEU A 35 -8.04 2.12 8.52
N SER A 36 -7.86 1.89 9.81
CA SER A 36 -8.83 1.17 10.65
C SER A 36 -10.19 1.87 10.68
N TRP A 37 -10.21 3.21 10.80
CA TRP A 37 -11.46 3.97 10.76
C TRP A 37 -12.23 3.81 9.45
N TRP A 38 -11.52 3.85 8.32
CA TRP A 38 -12.11 3.61 7.01
C TRP A 38 -12.67 2.18 6.90
N TYR A 39 -11.97 1.17 7.42
CA TYR A 39 -12.46 -0.21 7.49
C TYR A 39 -13.78 -0.32 8.27
N GLU A 40 -13.91 0.36 9.40
CA GLU A 40 -15.14 0.35 10.20
C GLU A 40 -16.32 1.02 9.46
N LYS A 41 -16.05 2.05 8.67
CA LYS A 41 -17.07 2.79 7.91
C LYS A 41 -17.39 2.19 6.54
N CYS A 42 -16.87 1.01 6.20
CA CYS A 42 -17.13 0.34 4.92
C CYS A 42 -18.62 0.12 4.61
N LYS A 43 -19.49 0.01 5.62
CA LYS A 43 -20.94 -0.11 5.45
C LYS A 43 -21.63 1.23 5.17
N THR A 44 -21.10 2.32 5.73
CA THR A 44 -21.62 3.68 5.56
C THR A 44 -21.16 4.28 4.24
N TYR A 45 -19.93 3.97 3.84
CA TYR A 45 -19.25 4.53 2.68
C TYR A 45 -18.69 3.43 1.77
N PRO A 46 -19.54 2.55 1.19
CA PRO A 46 -19.07 1.35 0.48
C PRO A 46 -18.18 1.64 -0.74
N ARG A 47 -18.33 2.81 -1.38
CA ARG A 47 -17.49 3.21 -2.52
C ARG A 47 -16.32 4.08 -2.06
N LEU A 48 -16.58 5.07 -1.21
CA LEU A 48 -15.57 6.04 -0.77
C LEU A 48 -14.47 5.39 0.09
N TYR A 49 -14.80 4.40 0.92
CA TYR A 49 -13.85 3.59 1.70
C TYR A 49 -12.74 2.98 0.83
N ARG A 50 -13.10 2.40 -0.32
CA ARG A 50 -12.13 1.74 -1.22
C ARG A 50 -11.13 2.74 -1.79
N MET A 51 -11.60 3.92 -2.15
CA MET A 51 -10.73 5.00 -2.63
C MET A 51 -9.81 5.47 -1.51
N ALA A 52 -10.36 5.72 -0.32
CA ALA A 52 -9.59 6.16 0.83
C ALA A 52 -8.46 5.18 1.20
N LEU A 53 -8.72 3.88 1.19
CA LEU A 53 -7.67 2.88 1.41
C LEU A 53 -6.58 2.92 0.34
N ASN A 54 -6.95 3.05 -0.93
CA ASN A 54 -5.97 3.14 -2.01
C ASN A 54 -5.04 4.34 -1.84
N TYR A 55 -5.55 5.48 -1.35
CA TYR A 55 -4.72 6.66 -1.10
C TYR A 55 -3.90 6.55 0.19
N LEU A 56 -4.50 6.07 1.28
CA LEU A 56 -3.84 6.01 2.59
C LEU A 56 -2.81 4.88 2.70
N SER A 57 -2.90 3.85 1.87
CA SER A 57 -1.92 2.76 1.82
C SER A 57 -0.65 3.11 1.05
N ILE A 58 -0.63 4.23 0.32
CA ILE A 58 0.56 4.70 -0.37
C ILE A 58 1.52 5.25 0.68
N PRO A 59 2.74 4.70 0.83
CA PRO A 59 3.71 5.23 1.77
C PRO A 59 4.02 6.68 1.41
N ALA A 60 4.00 7.55 2.42
CA ALA A 60 4.18 8.99 2.24
C ALA A 60 5.58 9.37 1.73
N THR A 61 6.55 8.45 1.81
CA THR A 61 7.94 8.70 1.41
C THR A 61 8.50 7.59 0.52
N SER A 62 9.32 7.95 -0.47
CA SER A 62 10.09 6.99 -1.26
C SER A 62 11.11 6.21 -0.41
N VAL A 63 11.48 6.74 0.76
CA VAL A 63 12.45 6.15 1.68
C VAL A 63 11.98 4.77 2.19
N ASP A 64 10.68 4.58 2.42
CA ASP A 64 10.15 3.27 2.85
C ASP A 64 10.28 2.21 1.77
N VAL A 65 10.05 2.62 0.51
CA VAL A 65 10.23 1.75 -0.66
C VAL A 65 11.71 1.43 -0.87
N GLU A 66 12.60 2.43 -0.79
CA GLU A 66 14.05 2.25 -0.89
C GLU A 66 14.63 1.37 0.22
N ARG A 67 14.12 1.50 1.45
CA ARG A 67 14.47 0.61 2.57
C ARG A 67 14.05 -0.83 2.29
N LEU A 68 12.84 -1.04 1.79
CA LEU A 68 12.36 -2.37 1.43
C LEU A 68 13.24 -3.01 0.33
N PHE A 69 13.57 -2.25 -0.72
CA PHE A 69 14.46 -2.72 -1.79
C PHE A 69 15.88 -2.98 -1.29
N SER A 70 16.43 -2.09 -0.46
CA SER A 70 17.77 -2.23 0.12
C SER A 70 17.88 -3.46 1.03
N CYS A 71 16.90 -3.65 1.92
CA CYS A 71 16.81 -4.84 2.77
C CYS A 71 16.67 -6.12 1.94
N GLY A 72 15.82 -6.11 0.90
CA GLY A 72 15.64 -7.24 0.00
C GLY A 72 16.94 -7.64 -0.71
N ARG A 73 17.71 -6.66 -1.22
CA ARG A 73 19.03 -6.91 -1.84
C ARG A 73 20.04 -7.48 -0.86
N LEU A 74 20.08 -6.96 0.37
CA LEU A 74 21.00 -7.45 1.41
C LEU A 74 20.67 -8.90 1.79
N LEU A 75 19.39 -9.23 1.99
CA LEU A 75 18.93 -10.57 2.33
C LEU A 75 19.25 -11.57 1.21
N LEU A 76 18.94 -11.22 -0.04
CA LEU A 76 19.24 -12.06 -1.20
C LEU A 76 20.74 -12.31 -1.37
N SER A 77 21.56 -11.27 -1.22
CA SER A 77 23.02 -11.37 -1.28
C SER A 77 23.58 -12.25 -0.15
N HIS A 78 23.04 -12.13 1.07
CA HIS A 78 23.44 -12.96 2.20
C HIS A 78 23.12 -14.44 1.96
N ILE A 79 21.90 -14.75 1.48
CA ILE A 79 21.50 -16.13 1.15
C ILE A 79 22.42 -16.73 0.08
N GLN A 80 22.70 -15.98 -0.99
CA GLN A 80 23.59 -16.45 -2.06
C GLN A 80 25.04 -16.65 -1.56
N SER A 81 25.54 -15.75 -0.73
CA SER A 81 26.88 -15.87 -0.13
C SER A 81 26.99 -17.12 0.75
N GLN A 82 25.97 -17.42 1.54
CA GLN A 82 25.94 -18.59 2.43
C GLN A 82 25.79 -19.91 1.67
N LEU A 83 25.01 -19.89 0.58
CA LEU A 83 24.93 -21.02 -0.35
C LEU A 83 26.27 -21.23 -1.06
N SER A 84 26.92 -20.17 -1.53
CA SER A 84 28.23 -20.27 -2.17
C SER A 84 29.26 -20.92 -1.24
N THR A 85 29.40 -20.45 0.00
CA THR A 85 30.35 -21.05 0.95
C THR A 85 30.02 -22.51 1.24
N THR A 86 28.77 -22.83 1.53
CA THR A 86 28.35 -24.22 1.82
C THR A 86 28.52 -25.15 0.61
N SER A 87 28.13 -24.68 -0.58
CA SER A 87 28.28 -25.43 -1.82
C SER A 87 29.74 -25.60 -2.24
N THR A 88 30.61 -24.62 -2.00
CA THR A 88 32.06 -24.75 -2.28
C THR A 88 32.69 -25.84 -1.41
N TRP A 89 32.35 -25.92 -0.11
CA TRP A 89 32.83 -27.00 0.76
C TRP A 89 32.27 -28.37 0.35
N ALA A 90 30.98 -28.45 0.01
CA ALA A 90 30.36 -29.69 -0.43
C ALA A 90 30.96 -30.21 -1.76
N LEU A 91 31.28 -29.31 -2.70
CA LEU A 91 31.93 -29.66 -3.97
C LEU A 91 33.37 -30.17 -3.78
N LEU A 92 34.13 -29.58 -2.84
CA LEU A 92 35.47 -30.08 -2.49
C LEU A 92 35.42 -31.51 -1.92
N CYS A 93 34.39 -31.85 -1.14
CA CYS A 93 34.25 -33.18 -0.54
C CYS A 93 33.74 -34.27 -1.51
N LEU A 94 33.06 -33.90 -2.60
CA LEU A 94 32.54 -34.85 -3.61
C LEU A 94 33.51 -35.08 -4.78
N GLY A 95 34.64 -34.36 -4.82
CA GLY A 95 35.63 -34.42 -5.89
C GLY A 95 36.88 -35.26 -5.58
N SER A 96 36.83 -36.20 -4.62
CA SER A 96 37.93 -37.14 -4.31
C SER A 96 37.55 -38.58 -4.61
#